data_AF-A0A7Y3JDG7-F1
#
_entry.id   AF-A0A7Y3JDG7-F1
#
_cell.length_a   1.000
_cell.length_b   1.000
_cell.length_c   1.000
_cell.angle_alpha   90.00
_cell.angle_beta   90.00
_cell.angle_gamma   90.00
#
_symmetry.space_group_name_H-M   'P 1'
#
loop_
_entity.id
_entity.type
_entity.pdbx_description
1 polymer ?
#
loop_
_entity_poly.entity_id
_entity_poly.type
_entity_poly.pdbx_seq_one_letter_code
_entity_poly.pdbx_strand_id
1 'polypeptide(L)'
;MMDTPVAQEPLPVRFARRLTANNLEAPMSAVPVEPRSNSTIPVALHKDVKLGQLLLDSGKLSAADSERVLWLQKAENLRFGDAAVRLGLVSEQDILLALARQFDYPYLAPRANGFSEELVAAYQPFTPQVEQLRALRSQLMLRWFGAGQRSLALIGTGPTDTMSNLAANLAVVFSQLGERTLLIDANLRRPMLQRMFNLPARQGLSDVLIGRAGVDVAVRIEPLLGLTVLSAGTQPPNPAELLARPAFAALLGRCEDQFDVILVNTAPTHLAEILPVCAVTQGALLLVDQHHSAAADVRATAGAIQHAGLTLVGSVLNQR
;
A
#
# COMPACT_ATOMS: atom_id res chain seq x y z
N MET A 1 -13.66 53.89 37.15
CA MET A 1 -14.90 53.29 36.59
C MET A 1 -14.45 51.98 35.97
N MET A 2 -14.75 50.85 36.63
CA MET A 2 -14.20 49.54 36.30
C MET A 2 -14.98 48.89 35.14
N ASP A 3 -14.25 48.38 34.15
CA ASP A 3 -14.76 47.51 33.09
C ASP A 3 -15.15 46.14 33.65
N THR A 4 -16.35 45.69 33.30
CA THR A 4 -16.85 44.33 33.58
C THR A 4 -16.77 43.51 32.28
N PRO A 5 -16.29 42.26 32.30
CA PRO A 5 -16.25 41.44 31.10
C PRO A 5 -17.61 40.79 30.82
N VAL A 6 -18.03 40.81 29.55
CA VAL A 6 -19.23 40.14 29.05
C VAL A 6 -18.97 38.64 28.96
N ALA A 7 -19.77 37.84 29.67
CA ALA A 7 -19.77 36.38 29.58
C ALA A 7 -20.42 35.92 28.26
N GLN A 8 -19.72 35.09 27.49
CA GLN A 8 -20.27 34.40 26.31
C GLN A 8 -21.04 33.13 26.75
N GLU A 9 -22.32 33.05 26.42
CA GLU A 9 -23.11 31.82 26.55
C GLU A 9 -22.69 30.76 25.50
N PRO A 10 -22.57 29.47 25.87
CA PRO A 10 -22.30 28.41 24.91
C PRO A 10 -23.54 28.06 24.08
N LEU A 11 -23.34 27.89 22.77
CA LEU A 11 -24.38 27.50 21.80
C LEU A 11 -25.00 26.12 22.12
N PRO A 12 -26.32 25.92 21.90
CA PRO A 12 -26.98 24.66 22.25
C PRO A 12 -26.72 23.57 21.20
N VAL A 13 -26.09 22.46 21.62
CA VAL A 13 -25.97 21.23 20.83
C VAL A 13 -27.27 20.43 20.95
N ARG A 14 -28.02 20.27 19.85
CA ARG A 14 -29.23 19.42 19.81
C ARG A 14 -28.88 18.04 19.26
N PHE A 15 -29.08 17.01 20.09
CA PHE A 15 -29.01 15.60 19.67
C PHE A 15 -30.25 15.22 18.86
N ALA A 16 -30.08 14.83 17.60
CA ALA A 16 -31.15 14.32 16.75
C ALA A 16 -31.45 12.83 17.06
N ARG A 17 -32.74 12.48 17.09
CA ARG A 17 -33.29 11.15 17.40
C ARG A 17 -32.82 10.07 16.41
N ARG A 18 -32.62 8.85 16.94
CA ARG A 18 -32.34 7.60 16.21
C ARG A 18 -33.33 7.36 15.07
N LEU A 19 -32.82 7.15 13.86
CA LEU A 19 -33.53 6.47 12.77
C LEU A 19 -33.23 4.98 12.87
N THR A 20 -34.29 4.18 12.93
CA THR A 20 -34.24 2.71 13.03
C THR A 20 -33.79 2.07 11.72
N ALA A 21 -32.92 1.06 11.86
CA ALA A 21 -32.44 0.22 10.78
C ALA A 21 -33.58 -0.61 10.18
N ASN A 22 -33.82 -0.44 8.88
CA ASN A 22 -34.36 -1.47 7.99
C ASN A 22 -34.14 -0.97 6.56
N ASN A 23 -33.55 -1.83 5.72
CA ASN A 23 -33.29 -1.69 4.27
C ASN A 23 -31.82 -1.58 3.86
N LEU A 24 -31.01 -2.57 4.23
CA LEU A 24 -29.70 -2.83 3.61
C LEU A 24 -29.56 -4.34 3.35
N GLU A 25 -30.44 -4.91 2.55
CA GLU A 25 -30.22 -6.21 1.93
C GLU A 25 -30.48 -6.11 0.43
N ALA A 26 -29.40 -5.89 -0.32
CA ALA A 26 -29.33 -6.19 -1.74
C ALA A 26 -28.19 -7.22 -1.93
N PRO A 27 -28.39 -8.30 -2.71
CA PRO A 27 -27.39 -9.35 -2.86
C PRO A 27 -26.21 -8.84 -3.71
N MET A 28 -24.98 -9.03 -3.21
CA MET A 28 -23.74 -8.65 -3.90
C MET A 28 -23.24 -9.72 -4.87
N SER A 29 -22.77 -9.27 -6.03
CA SER A 29 -21.79 -9.99 -6.85
C SER A 29 -20.44 -9.97 -6.13
N ALA A 30 -19.76 -11.11 -6.05
CA ALA A 30 -18.44 -11.24 -5.45
C ALA A 30 -17.40 -10.37 -6.19
N VAL A 31 -16.49 -9.74 -5.44
CA VAL A 31 -15.21 -9.28 -6.00
C VAL A 31 -14.51 -10.54 -6.55
N PRO A 32 -13.91 -10.54 -7.76
CA PRO A 32 -13.21 -11.70 -8.27
C PRO A 32 -11.94 -11.94 -7.43
N VAL A 33 -12.10 -12.70 -6.36
CA VAL A 33 -11.01 -13.17 -5.49
C VAL A 33 -11.01 -14.68 -5.62
N GLU A 34 -9.85 -15.25 -5.98
CA GLU A 34 -9.71 -16.70 -6.02
C GLU A 34 -10.05 -17.31 -4.65
N PRO A 35 -10.76 -18.46 -4.61
CA PRO A 35 -11.12 -19.10 -3.35
C PRO A 35 -9.88 -19.48 -2.55
N ARG A 36 -10.02 -19.60 -1.22
CA ARG A 36 -8.99 -20.05 -0.28
C ARG A 36 -8.45 -21.41 -0.72
N SER A 37 -7.42 -21.40 -1.55
CA SER A 37 -6.57 -22.55 -1.80
C SER A 37 -5.79 -22.78 -0.51
N ASN A 38 -6.01 -23.94 0.12
CA ASN A 38 -5.04 -24.46 1.09
C ASN A 38 -3.69 -24.42 0.39
N SER A 39 -2.78 -23.58 0.87
CA SER A 39 -1.51 -23.26 0.22
C SER A 39 -0.53 -24.43 0.27
N THR A 40 -0.83 -25.53 -0.44
CA THR A 40 0.20 -26.16 -1.26
C THR A 40 0.49 -25.19 -2.38
N ILE A 41 1.44 -24.29 -2.13
CA ILE A 41 2.07 -23.41 -3.11
C ILE A 41 2.34 -24.24 -4.39
N PRO A 42 1.60 -24.08 -5.50
CA PRO A 42 2.05 -24.60 -6.78
C PRO A 42 2.91 -23.50 -7.41
N VAL A 43 4.03 -23.16 -6.77
CA VAL A 43 5.12 -22.48 -7.46
C VAL A 43 5.76 -23.57 -8.28
N ALA A 44 5.29 -23.73 -9.51
CA ALA A 44 6.12 -24.30 -10.54
C ALA A 44 7.29 -23.33 -10.72
N LEU A 45 8.31 -23.45 -9.86
CA LEU A 45 9.58 -22.80 -10.11
C LEU A 45 9.96 -23.21 -11.53
N HIS A 46 10.16 -22.24 -12.42
CA HIS A 46 10.91 -22.43 -13.64
C HIS A 46 12.38 -22.66 -13.28
N LYS A 47 12.64 -23.74 -12.51
CA LYS A 47 13.89 -24.07 -11.83
C LYS A 47 15.03 -24.34 -12.81
N ASP A 48 14.70 -24.52 -14.10
CA ASP A 48 15.64 -24.95 -15.13
C ASP A 48 15.93 -23.90 -16.22
N VAL A 49 15.27 -22.73 -16.20
CA VAL A 49 15.54 -21.71 -17.22
C VAL A 49 16.82 -20.96 -16.87
N LYS A 50 17.87 -21.20 -17.65
CA LYS A 50 19.19 -20.59 -17.45
C LYS A 50 19.14 -19.09 -17.77
N LEU A 51 19.87 -18.27 -16.99
CA LEU A 51 19.96 -16.81 -17.17
C LEU A 51 20.26 -16.39 -18.62
N GLY A 52 21.15 -17.11 -19.31
CA GLY A 52 21.46 -16.82 -20.72
C GLY A 52 20.25 -16.97 -21.65
N GLN A 53 19.39 -17.96 -21.41
CA GLN A 53 18.16 -18.15 -22.19
C GLN A 53 17.16 -17.01 -21.94
N LEU A 54 17.03 -16.56 -20.69
CA LEU A 54 16.14 -15.43 -20.35
C LEU A 54 16.58 -14.12 -21.02
N LEU A 55 17.89 -13.91 -21.12
CA LEU A 55 18.46 -12.74 -21.80
C LEU A 55 18.31 -12.83 -23.34
N LEU A 56 18.39 -14.03 -23.91
CA LEU A 56 18.07 -14.28 -25.33
C LEU A 56 16.59 -14.06 -25.63
N ASP A 57 15.70 -14.66 -24.84
CA ASP A 57 14.25 -14.60 -25.03
C ASP A 57 13.70 -13.17 -24.85
N SER A 58 14.35 -12.36 -24.02
CA SER A 58 14.03 -10.93 -23.85
C SER A 58 14.63 -10.02 -24.93
N GLY A 59 15.41 -10.57 -25.86
CA GLY A 59 16.09 -9.81 -26.92
C GLY A 59 17.25 -8.94 -26.43
N LYS A 60 17.72 -9.15 -25.20
CA LYS A 60 18.84 -8.40 -24.60
C LYS A 60 20.21 -8.95 -25.00
N LEU A 61 20.27 -10.23 -25.36
CA LEU A 61 21.44 -10.86 -25.97
C LEU A 61 21.07 -11.45 -27.32
N SER A 62 22.02 -11.45 -28.26
CA SER A 62 21.94 -12.28 -29.46
C SER A 62 22.59 -13.65 -29.22
N ALA A 63 22.36 -14.61 -30.12
CA ALA A 63 23.01 -15.92 -30.07
C ALA A 63 24.55 -15.80 -30.16
N ALA A 64 25.04 -14.94 -31.05
CA ALA A 64 26.47 -14.66 -31.21
C ALA A 64 27.08 -14.01 -29.95
N ASP A 65 26.35 -13.08 -29.32
CA ASP A 65 26.79 -12.44 -28.08
C ASP A 65 26.82 -13.43 -26.91
N SER A 66 25.86 -14.36 -26.85
CA SER A 66 25.83 -15.40 -25.82
C SER A 66 27.04 -16.34 -25.91
N GLU A 67 27.50 -16.68 -27.11
CA GLU A 67 28.74 -17.46 -27.30
C GLU A 67 29.97 -16.71 -26.78
N ARG A 68 30.06 -15.40 -27.04
CA ARG A 68 31.14 -14.54 -26.52
C ARG A 68 31.14 -14.49 -25.00
N VAL A 69 29.96 -14.40 -24.38
CA VAL A 69 29.80 -14.46 -22.91
C VAL A 69 30.28 -15.80 -22.37
N LEU A 70 29.87 -16.93 -22.97
CA LEU A 70 30.29 -18.27 -22.55
C LEU A 70 31.81 -18.48 -22.64
N TRP A 71 32.44 -17.92 -23.68
CA TRP A 71 33.89 -17.97 -23.83
C TRP A 71 34.59 -17.22 -22.69
N LEU A 72 34.19 -15.97 -22.42
CA LEU A 72 34.78 -15.17 -21.35
C LEU A 72 34.52 -15.78 -19.97
N GLN A 73 33.32 -16.32 -19.77
CA GLN A 73 32.93 -17.03 -18.56
C GLN A 73 33.91 -18.16 -18.24
N LYS A 74 34.27 -18.98 -19.23
CA LYS A 74 35.22 -20.09 -19.08
C LYS A 74 36.66 -19.62 -18.96
N ALA A 75 37.06 -18.63 -19.76
CA ALA A 75 38.42 -18.11 -19.80
C ALA A 75 38.83 -17.45 -18.47
N GLU A 76 37.90 -16.73 -17.84
CA GLU A 76 38.16 -15.96 -16.61
C GLU A 76 37.46 -16.53 -15.36
N ASN A 77 36.82 -17.69 -15.48
CA ASN A 77 36.08 -18.34 -14.39
C ASN A 77 35.04 -17.41 -13.71
N LEU A 78 34.27 -16.69 -14.52
CA LEU A 78 33.25 -15.74 -14.07
C LEU A 78 31.85 -16.39 -14.00
N ARG A 79 30.88 -15.73 -13.34
CA ARG A 79 29.46 -16.05 -13.54
C ARG A 79 29.00 -15.49 -14.88
N PHE A 80 28.01 -16.11 -15.52
CA PHE A 80 27.51 -15.71 -16.85
C PHE A 80 27.10 -14.23 -16.89
N GLY A 81 26.36 -13.76 -15.88
CA GLY A 81 25.96 -12.35 -15.78
C GLY A 81 27.15 -11.40 -15.68
N ASP A 82 28.11 -11.71 -14.80
CA ASP A 82 29.33 -10.89 -14.60
C ASP A 82 30.13 -10.77 -15.92
N ALA A 83 30.23 -11.87 -16.68
CA ALA A 83 30.86 -11.87 -18.00
C ALA A 83 30.09 -11.02 -19.03
N ALA A 84 28.75 -11.08 -19.02
CA ALA A 84 27.90 -10.32 -19.95
C ALA A 84 27.95 -8.80 -19.70
N VAL A 85 27.95 -8.38 -18.43
CA VAL A 85 28.13 -6.96 -18.06
C VAL A 85 29.53 -6.47 -18.40
N ARG A 86 30.56 -7.28 -18.15
CA ARG A 86 31.95 -6.91 -18.45
C ARG A 86 32.22 -6.74 -19.94
N LEU A 87 31.51 -7.48 -20.79
CA LEU A 87 31.54 -7.31 -22.24
C LEU A 87 30.71 -6.10 -22.72
N GLY A 88 29.98 -5.42 -21.82
CA GLY A 88 29.11 -4.29 -22.15
C GLY A 88 27.85 -4.67 -22.95
N LEU A 89 27.50 -5.96 -22.98
CA LEU A 89 26.40 -6.48 -23.80
C LEU A 89 25.04 -6.31 -23.11
N VAL A 90 25.02 -6.33 -21.78
CA VAL A 90 23.83 -6.13 -20.95
C VAL A 90 24.20 -5.28 -19.74
N SER A 91 23.22 -4.57 -19.19
CA SER A 91 23.39 -3.86 -17.92
C SER A 91 23.13 -4.78 -16.73
N GLU A 92 23.59 -4.36 -15.54
CA GLU A 92 23.26 -5.05 -14.29
C GLU A 92 21.74 -5.12 -14.05
N GLN A 93 20.99 -4.10 -14.51
CA GLN A 93 19.53 -4.08 -14.46
C GLN A 93 18.90 -5.16 -15.35
N ASP A 94 19.46 -5.43 -16.53
CA ASP A 94 18.96 -6.48 -17.42
C ASP A 94 19.15 -7.88 -16.81
N ILE A 95 20.26 -8.10 -16.11
CA ILE A 95 20.49 -9.35 -15.36
C ILE A 95 19.47 -9.49 -14.23
N LEU A 96 19.25 -8.43 -13.46
CA LEU A 96 18.29 -8.44 -12.36
C LEU A 96 16.86 -8.68 -12.87
N LEU A 97 16.48 -8.13 -14.01
CA LEU A 97 15.19 -8.42 -14.66
C LEU A 97 15.06 -9.89 -15.07
N ALA A 98 16.11 -10.45 -15.67
CA ALA A 98 16.11 -11.86 -16.06
C ALA A 98 16.04 -12.77 -14.81
N LEU A 99 16.79 -12.47 -13.75
CA LEU A 99 16.72 -13.20 -12.50
C LEU A 99 15.35 -13.06 -11.82
N ALA A 100 14.75 -11.87 -11.80
CA ALA A 100 13.41 -11.66 -11.23
C ALA A 100 12.37 -12.58 -11.90
N ARG A 101 12.42 -12.72 -13.24
CA ARG A 101 11.57 -13.67 -13.97
C ARG A 101 11.84 -15.12 -13.58
N GLN A 102 13.11 -15.48 -13.40
CA GLN A 102 13.50 -16.83 -12.98
C GLN A 102 12.92 -17.21 -11.60
N PHE A 103 12.83 -16.24 -10.70
CA PHE A 103 12.31 -16.41 -9.34
C PHE A 103 10.83 -16.03 -9.16
N ASP A 104 10.11 -15.78 -10.26
CA ASP A 104 8.71 -15.32 -10.26
C ASP A 104 8.47 -14.10 -9.35
N TYR A 105 9.44 -13.18 -9.32
CA TYR A 105 9.37 -11.96 -8.54
C TYR A 105 8.67 -10.86 -9.35
N PRO A 106 7.49 -10.36 -8.93
CA PRO A 106 6.74 -9.39 -9.70
C PRO A 106 7.39 -8.01 -9.59
N TYR A 107 8.20 -7.69 -10.60
CA TYR A 107 8.89 -6.42 -10.80
C TYR A 107 8.50 -5.83 -12.15
N LEU A 108 8.28 -4.51 -12.17
CA LEU A 108 7.83 -3.78 -13.34
C LEU A 108 9.00 -3.11 -14.03
N ALA A 109 9.09 -3.29 -15.36
CA ALA A 109 9.99 -2.46 -16.16
C ALA A 109 9.60 -0.98 -16.00
N PRO A 110 10.56 -0.04 -15.88
CA PRO A 110 10.26 1.38 -15.75
C PRO A 110 9.26 1.86 -16.81
N ARG A 111 8.22 2.57 -16.36
CA ARG A 111 7.11 3.11 -17.19
C ARG A 111 6.21 2.08 -17.88
N ALA A 112 6.42 0.78 -17.66
CA ALA A 112 5.41 -0.20 -18.01
C ALA A 112 4.18 0.04 -17.13
N ASN A 113 3.00 0.23 -17.74
CA ASN A 113 1.68 0.38 -17.08
C ASN A 113 1.26 1.79 -16.64
N GLY A 114 2.11 2.81 -16.82
CA GLY A 114 1.74 4.21 -16.53
C GLY A 114 1.58 4.53 -15.03
N PHE A 115 2.00 3.63 -14.13
CA PHE A 115 2.04 3.90 -12.69
C PHE A 115 3.14 4.91 -12.37
N SER A 116 2.98 5.64 -11.27
CA SER A 116 3.95 6.64 -10.82
C SER A 116 5.32 6.03 -10.53
N GLU A 117 6.39 6.69 -10.99
CA GLU A 117 7.79 6.32 -10.71
C GLU A 117 8.12 6.32 -9.21
N GLU A 118 7.25 6.94 -8.41
CA GLU A 118 7.25 6.90 -6.95
C GLU A 118 7.04 5.49 -6.35
N LEU A 119 6.52 4.53 -7.10
CA LEU A 119 6.40 3.13 -6.72
C LEU A 119 7.74 2.40 -6.86
N VAL A 120 8.75 2.85 -6.11
CA VAL A 120 10.12 2.32 -6.15
C VAL A 120 10.18 0.82 -5.85
N ALA A 121 9.31 0.28 -5.01
CA ALA A 121 9.24 -1.16 -4.74
C ALA A 121 8.77 -1.99 -5.95
N ALA A 122 8.00 -1.37 -6.85
CA ALA A 122 7.55 -2.00 -8.08
C ALA A 122 8.61 -1.92 -9.19
N TYR A 123 9.30 -0.78 -9.33
CA TYR A 123 10.22 -0.52 -10.45
C TYR A 123 11.72 -0.74 -10.13
N GLN A 124 12.12 -0.57 -8.87
CA GLN A 124 13.52 -0.61 -8.42
C GLN A 124 13.68 -1.47 -7.15
N PRO A 125 13.27 -2.76 -7.20
CA PRO A 125 13.12 -3.59 -6.01
C PRO A 125 14.45 -3.93 -5.30
N PHE A 126 15.60 -3.74 -5.96
CA PHE A 126 16.92 -4.11 -5.44
C PHE A 126 17.67 -2.94 -4.79
N THR A 127 16.98 -1.84 -4.52
CA THR A 127 17.58 -0.67 -3.87
C THR A 127 17.62 -0.82 -2.35
N PRO A 128 18.59 -0.21 -1.66
CA PRO A 128 18.63 -0.21 -0.19
C PRO A 128 17.34 0.33 0.46
N GLN A 129 16.68 1.29 -0.21
CA GLN A 129 15.40 1.83 0.22
C GLN A 129 14.30 0.76 0.23
N VAL A 130 14.26 -0.13 -0.77
CA VAL A 130 13.28 -1.22 -0.82
C VAL A 130 13.61 -2.31 0.19
N GLU A 131 14.88 -2.57 0.51
CA GLU A 131 15.24 -3.46 1.61
C GLU A 131 14.72 -2.95 2.97
N GLN A 132 14.76 -1.63 3.21
CA GLN A 132 14.16 -1.01 4.41
C GLN A 132 12.65 -1.23 4.45
N LEU A 133 11.95 -1.14 3.31
CA LEU A 133 10.52 -1.45 3.21
C LEU A 133 10.22 -2.93 3.50
N ARG A 134 11.04 -3.86 3.00
CA ARG A 134 10.92 -5.29 3.32
C ARG A 134 11.19 -5.57 4.79
N ALA A 135 12.15 -4.89 5.40
CA ALA A 135 12.42 -5.00 6.83
C ALA A 135 11.22 -4.50 7.65
N LEU A 136 10.65 -3.35 7.30
CA LEU A 136 9.43 -2.83 7.93
C LEU A 136 8.25 -3.81 7.79
N ARG A 137 8.02 -4.32 6.57
CA ARG A 137 7.01 -5.35 6.29
C ARG A 137 7.18 -6.57 7.20
N SER A 138 8.39 -7.11 7.32
CA SER A 138 8.67 -8.27 8.17
C SER A 138 8.41 -7.98 9.65
N GLN A 139 8.75 -6.77 10.13
CA GLN A 139 8.45 -6.37 11.51
C GLN A 139 6.95 -6.26 11.77
N LEU A 140 6.18 -5.70 10.82
CA LEU A 140 4.73 -5.61 10.91
C LEU A 140 4.07 -6.99 10.84
N MET A 141 4.57 -7.88 9.98
CA MET A 141 4.14 -9.29 9.94
C MET A 141 4.30 -9.95 11.30
N LEU A 142 5.47 -9.80 11.94
CA LEU A 142 5.71 -10.43 13.23
C LEU A 142 4.86 -9.84 14.37
N ARG A 143 4.70 -8.51 14.40
CA ARG A 143 4.12 -7.80 15.56
C ARG A 143 2.62 -7.61 15.49
N TRP A 144 2.06 -7.44 14.30
CA TRP A 144 0.68 -7.03 14.11
C TRP A 144 -0.12 -8.11 13.37
N PHE A 145 0.27 -8.40 12.14
CA PHE A 145 -0.51 -9.32 11.30
C PHE A 145 -0.40 -10.77 11.76
N GLY A 146 0.77 -11.18 12.27
CA GLY A 146 1.00 -12.51 12.86
C GLY A 146 0.23 -12.75 14.17
N ALA A 147 -0.25 -11.68 14.81
CA ALA A 147 -1.16 -11.76 15.96
C ALA A 147 -2.65 -11.90 15.54
N GLY A 148 -2.91 -12.11 14.24
CA GLY A 148 -4.25 -12.29 13.69
C GLY A 148 -4.95 -11.00 13.27
N GLN A 149 -4.33 -9.84 13.45
CA GLN A 149 -4.87 -8.57 12.95
C GLN A 149 -4.78 -8.53 11.42
N ARG A 150 -5.77 -7.92 10.77
CA ARG A 150 -5.83 -7.83 9.30
C ARG A 150 -5.69 -6.42 8.77
N SER A 151 -6.00 -5.42 9.57
CA SER A 151 -6.04 -4.03 9.14
C SER A 151 -5.06 -3.14 9.93
N LEU A 152 -4.48 -2.15 9.24
CA LEU A 152 -3.52 -1.21 9.84
C LEU A 152 -3.69 0.18 9.22
N ALA A 153 -3.92 1.18 10.05
CA ALA A 153 -3.95 2.58 9.63
C ALA A 153 -2.53 3.12 9.44
N LEU A 154 -2.30 3.85 8.35
CA LEU A 154 -1.06 4.56 8.08
C LEU A 154 -1.33 6.06 8.28
N ILE A 155 -0.82 6.57 9.40
CA ILE A 155 -1.09 7.92 9.90
C ILE A 155 0.20 8.73 9.93
N GLY A 156 0.13 10.06 9.94
CA GLY A 156 1.33 10.87 9.91
C GLY A 156 1.09 12.36 9.99
N THR A 157 2.17 13.09 10.24
CA THR A 157 2.18 14.56 10.36
C THR A 157 2.96 15.24 9.25
N GLY A 158 3.52 14.47 8.30
CA GLY A 158 4.29 14.97 7.16
C GLY A 158 3.45 15.22 5.90
N PRO A 159 4.09 15.52 4.76
CA PRO A 159 3.42 15.75 3.48
C PRO A 159 2.57 14.55 3.03
N THR A 160 1.42 14.83 2.40
CA THR A 160 0.52 13.81 1.86
C THR A 160 1.22 12.84 0.90
N ASP A 161 2.10 13.37 0.04
CA ASP A 161 2.81 12.59 -0.97
C ASP A 161 3.74 11.58 -0.31
N THR A 162 4.50 11.98 0.72
CA THR A 162 5.37 11.08 1.48
C THR A 162 4.57 9.93 2.12
N MET A 163 3.43 10.23 2.74
CA MET A 163 2.62 9.22 3.40
C MET A 163 2.02 8.22 2.40
N SER A 164 1.43 8.74 1.33
CA SER A 164 0.82 7.92 0.28
C SER A 164 1.89 7.10 -0.46
N ASN A 165 3.10 7.66 -0.64
CA ASN A 165 4.25 6.96 -1.18
C ASN A 165 4.66 5.76 -0.32
N LEU A 166 4.79 5.95 0.99
CA LEU A 166 5.13 4.86 1.89
C LEU A 166 4.01 3.81 1.90
N ALA A 167 2.75 4.23 1.99
CA ALA A 167 1.59 3.34 1.98
C ALA A 167 1.54 2.46 0.73
N ALA A 168 1.71 3.07 -0.44
CA ALA A 168 1.70 2.36 -1.71
C ALA A 168 2.86 1.37 -1.81
N ASN A 169 4.09 1.81 -1.53
CA ASN A 169 5.26 0.94 -1.61
C ASN A 169 5.24 -0.18 -0.57
N LEU A 170 4.69 0.09 0.64
CA LEU A 170 4.47 -0.93 1.65
C LEU A 170 3.47 -1.98 1.16
N ALA A 171 2.37 -1.57 0.51
CA ALA A 171 1.41 -2.48 -0.10
C ALA A 171 2.06 -3.34 -1.20
N VAL A 172 2.92 -2.75 -2.03
CA VAL A 172 3.68 -3.50 -3.07
C VAL A 172 4.57 -4.57 -2.44
N VAL A 173 5.33 -4.26 -1.39
CA VAL A 173 6.20 -5.28 -0.77
C VAL A 173 5.40 -6.36 -0.04
N PHE A 174 4.19 -6.07 0.47
CA PHE A 174 3.29 -7.10 0.99
C PHE A 174 2.76 -8.00 -0.13
N SER A 175 2.31 -7.44 -1.25
CA SER A 175 1.82 -8.25 -2.37
C SER A 175 2.95 -9.11 -2.98
N GLN A 176 4.18 -8.59 -3.05
CA GLN A 176 5.36 -9.35 -3.46
C GLN A 176 5.72 -10.51 -2.51
N LEU A 177 5.22 -10.51 -1.27
CA LEU A 177 5.34 -11.65 -0.35
C LEU A 177 4.31 -12.75 -0.63
N GLY A 178 3.32 -12.48 -1.49
CA GLY A 178 2.19 -13.35 -1.77
C GLY A 178 0.94 -13.07 -0.93
N GLU A 179 0.96 -12.04 -0.08
CA GLU A 179 -0.18 -11.67 0.75
C GLU A 179 -1.28 -11.03 -0.10
N ARG A 180 -2.55 -11.45 0.12
CA ARG A 180 -3.71 -10.78 -0.48
C ARG A 180 -3.85 -9.41 0.18
N THR A 181 -3.39 -8.38 -0.51
CA THR A 181 -3.19 -7.04 0.04
C THR A 181 -4.22 -6.07 -0.51
N LEU A 182 -5.01 -5.46 0.37
CA LEU A 182 -5.90 -4.34 0.04
C LEU A 182 -5.28 -3.03 0.53
N LEU A 183 -5.13 -2.07 -0.36
CA LEU A 183 -4.76 -0.70 -0.02
C LEU A 183 -5.97 0.23 -0.22
N ILE A 184 -6.37 0.94 0.83
CA ILE A 184 -7.51 1.86 0.82
C ILE A 184 -7.01 3.29 0.94
N ASP A 185 -7.45 4.18 0.05
CA ASP A 185 -7.22 5.63 0.17
C ASP A 185 -8.32 6.29 1.01
N ALA A 186 -8.10 6.43 2.31
CA ALA A 186 -8.97 7.18 3.22
C ALA A 186 -8.57 8.67 3.33
N ASN A 187 -7.60 9.15 2.54
CA ASN A 187 -7.37 10.58 2.38
C ASN A 187 -8.37 11.16 1.37
N LEU A 188 -9.60 11.39 1.84
CA LEU A 188 -10.69 11.87 0.99
C LEU A 188 -10.56 13.36 0.60
N ARG A 189 -9.59 14.09 1.15
CA ARG A 189 -9.33 15.50 0.82
C ARG A 189 -8.33 15.67 -0.31
N ARG A 190 -7.24 14.92 -0.27
CA ARG A 190 -6.13 14.98 -1.24
C ARG A 190 -5.70 13.56 -1.61
N PRO A 191 -6.57 12.79 -2.28
CA PRO A 191 -6.28 11.41 -2.62
C PRO A 191 -5.14 11.32 -3.62
N MET A 192 -4.22 10.39 -3.40
CA MET A 192 -3.02 10.20 -4.23
C MET A 192 -3.00 8.86 -4.92
N LEU A 193 -3.61 7.83 -4.32
CA LEU A 193 -3.43 6.45 -4.79
C LEU A 193 -4.02 6.22 -6.18
N GLN A 194 -5.10 6.94 -6.53
CA GLN A 194 -5.67 6.89 -7.88
C GLN A 194 -4.64 7.27 -8.94
N ARG A 195 -3.91 8.38 -8.74
CA ARG A 195 -2.85 8.84 -9.66
C ARG A 195 -1.66 7.88 -9.64
N MET A 196 -1.27 7.43 -8.45
CA MET A 196 -0.08 6.57 -8.30
C MET A 196 -0.22 5.24 -9.03
N PHE A 197 -1.40 4.61 -8.98
CA PHE A 197 -1.68 3.34 -9.62
C PHE A 197 -2.41 3.49 -10.98
N ASN A 198 -2.51 4.70 -11.52
CA ASN A 198 -3.19 4.99 -12.79
C ASN A 198 -4.61 4.38 -12.88
N LEU A 199 -5.38 4.51 -11.79
CA LEU A 199 -6.70 3.92 -11.68
C LEU A 199 -7.75 4.74 -12.44
N PRO A 200 -8.77 4.09 -13.04
CA PRO A 200 -9.86 4.80 -13.69
C PRO A 200 -10.60 5.69 -12.69
N ALA A 201 -10.79 6.97 -13.04
CA ALA A 201 -11.56 7.92 -12.25
C ALA A 201 -13.06 7.63 -12.36
N ARG A 202 -13.62 6.84 -11.43
CA ARG A 202 -15.07 6.54 -11.41
C ARG A 202 -15.67 6.62 -10.02
N GLN A 203 -15.33 5.66 -9.17
CA GLN A 203 -15.94 5.45 -7.86
C GLN A 203 -14.88 4.89 -6.92
N GLY A 204 -15.01 5.16 -5.63
CA GLY A 204 -14.08 4.67 -4.62
C GLY A 204 -14.71 4.63 -3.23
N LEU A 205 -13.86 4.71 -2.20
CA LEU A 205 -14.24 4.57 -0.81
C LEU A 205 -15.45 5.44 -0.43
N SER A 206 -15.43 6.73 -0.77
CA SER A 206 -16.52 7.64 -0.41
C SER A 206 -17.86 7.21 -1.01
N ASP A 207 -17.87 6.78 -2.27
CA ASP A 207 -19.04 6.33 -3.01
C ASP A 207 -19.61 5.03 -2.40
N VAL A 208 -18.72 4.13 -1.98
CA VAL A 208 -19.09 2.91 -1.25
C VAL A 208 -19.72 3.24 0.10
N LEU A 209 -19.14 4.17 0.86
CA LEU A 209 -19.63 4.55 2.19
C LEU A 209 -21.00 5.24 2.18
N ILE A 210 -21.39 5.84 1.05
CA ILE A 210 -22.72 6.42 0.85
C ILE A 210 -23.68 5.49 0.09
N GLY A 211 -23.26 4.26 -0.25
CA GLY A 211 -24.09 3.26 -0.91
C GLY A 211 -24.35 3.51 -2.39
N ARG A 212 -23.51 4.33 -3.05
CA ARG A 212 -23.58 4.57 -4.51
C ARG A 212 -22.75 3.59 -5.33
N ALA A 213 -21.91 2.79 -4.66
CA ALA A 213 -21.02 1.81 -5.26
C ALA A 213 -20.87 0.58 -4.33
N GLY A 214 -20.52 -0.57 -4.89
CA GLY A 214 -20.09 -1.74 -4.15
C GLY A 214 -18.57 -1.82 -4.01
N VAL A 215 -18.07 -2.83 -3.29
CA VAL A 215 -16.62 -3.05 -3.09
C VAL A 215 -15.92 -3.48 -4.38
N ASP A 216 -16.67 -3.94 -5.37
CA ASP A 216 -16.22 -4.31 -6.72
C ASP A 216 -15.55 -3.16 -7.50
N VAL A 217 -15.68 -1.91 -7.03
CA VAL A 217 -14.92 -0.78 -7.57
C VAL A 217 -13.44 -0.78 -7.18
N ALA A 218 -13.03 -1.63 -6.23
CA ALA A 218 -11.63 -1.84 -5.91
C ALA A 218 -10.92 -2.54 -7.08
N VAL A 219 -9.79 -1.99 -7.51
CA VAL A 219 -9.10 -2.42 -8.73
C VAL A 219 -7.94 -3.34 -8.37
N ARG A 220 -7.92 -4.55 -8.94
CA ARG A 220 -6.75 -5.43 -8.88
C ARG A 220 -5.65 -4.86 -9.75
N ILE A 221 -4.42 -4.83 -9.25
CA ILE A 221 -3.26 -4.34 -9.99
C ILE A 221 -2.61 -5.55 -10.67
N GLU A 222 -2.95 -5.82 -11.92
CA GLU A 222 -2.52 -7.03 -12.64
C GLU A 222 -1.00 -7.25 -12.63
N PRO A 223 -0.17 -6.21 -12.83
CA PRO A 223 1.29 -6.38 -12.80
C PRO A 223 1.86 -6.66 -11.40
N LEU A 224 1.09 -6.41 -10.33
CA LEU A 224 1.47 -6.62 -8.93
C LEU A 224 0.50 -7.62 -8.31
N LEU A 225 0.71 -8.90 -8.62
CA LEU A 225 -0.14 -10.00 -8.15
C LEU A 225 -0.37 -9.90 -6.63
N GLY A 226 -1.63 -10.05 -6.22
CA GLY A 226 -2.05 -9.96 -4.82
C GLY A 226 -2.37 -8.54 -4.34
N LEU A 227 -2.12 -7.48 -5.12
CA LEU A 227 -2.48 -6.11 -4.75
C LEU A 227 -3.84 -5.69 -5.33
N THR A 228 -4.71 -5.20 -4.46
CA THR A 228 -5.96 -4.53 -4.81
C THR A 228 -5.96 -3.13 -4.20
N VAL A 229 -6.42 -2.13 -4.95
CA VAL A 229 -6.47 -0.74 -4.50
C VAL A 229 -7.90 -0.21 -4.56
N LEU A 230 -8.40 0.29 -3.44
CA LEU A 230 -9.64 1.06 -3.34
C LEU A 230 -9.26 2.54 -3.26
N SER A 231 -9.50 3.28 -4.35
CA SER A 231 -9.27 4.73 -4.41
C SER A 231 -10.24 5.48 -3.48
N ALA A 232 -10.02 6.77 -3.26
CA ALA A 232 -10.87 7.57 -2.38
C ALA A 232 -12.28 7.81 -2.95
N GLY A 233 -12.42 7.84 -4.28
CA GLY A 233 -13.68 8.15 -4.95
C GLY A 233 -14.02 9.63 -4.98
N THR A 234 -15.30 9.95 -5.11
CA THR A 234 -15.81 11.33 -5.16
C THR A 234 -15.49 12.08 -3.87
N GLN A 235 -14.87 13.26 -3.93
CA GLN A 235 -14.56 14.05 -2.73
C GLN A 235 -15.86 14.44 -1.99
N PRO A 236 -16.05 14.00 -0.73
CA PRO A 236 -17.22 14.39 0.05
C PRO A 236 -17.00 15.76 0.73
N PRO A 237 -18.09 16.49 1.06
CA PRO A 237 -17.99 17.74 1.82
C PRO A 237 -17.59 17.52 3.29
N ASN A 238 -17.77 16.30 3.81
CA ASN A 238 -17.61 15.93 5.23
C ASN A 238 -16.81 14.61 5.42
N PRO A 239 -15.49 14.60 5.11
CA PRO A 239 -14.65 13.39 5.19
C PRO A 239 -14.64 12.68 6.54
N ALA A 240 -14.45 13.43 7.63
CA ALA A 240 -14.31 12.89 8.98
C ALA A 240 -15.59 12.18 9.43
N GLU A 241 -16.73 12.83 9.21
CA GLU A 241 -18.05 12.31 9.53
C GLU A 241 -18.36 11.06 8.70
N LEU A 242 -17.96 11.04 7.42
CA LEU A 242 -18.18 9.89 6.56
C LEU A 242 -17.39 8.67 7.05
N LEU A 243 -16.12 8.85 7.43
CA LEU A 243 -15.26 7.79 7.96
C LEU A 243 -15.70 7.30 9.35
N ALA A 244 -16.35 8.15 10.15
CA ALA A 244 -16.90 7.82 11.46
C ALA A 244 -18.21 7.01 11.41
N ARG A 245 -18.81 6.79 10.23
CA ARG A 245 -20.07 6.06 10.12
C ARG A 245 -19.85 4.54 10.26
N PRO A 246 -20.87 3.80 10.75
CA PRO A 246 -20.83 2.34 10.83
C PRO A 246 -20.55 1.65 9.49
N ALA A 247 -20.87 2.30 8.37
CA ALA A 247 -20.61 1.80 7.02
C ALA A 247 -19.11 1.52 6.78
N PHE A 248 -18.20 2.30 7.37
CA PHE A 248 -16.76 2.08 7.22
C PHE A 248 -16.30 0.83 7.97
N ALA A 249 -16.76 0.65 9.21
CA ALA A 249 -16.51 -0.58 9.96
C ALA A 249 -17.09 -1.82 9.27
N ALA A 250 -18.32 -1.72 8.76
CA ALA A 250 -18.94 -2.80 8.00
C ALA A 250 -18.18 -3.11 6.70
N LEU A 251 -17.65 -2.09 6.01
CA LEU A 251 -16.79 -2.28 4.84
C LEU A 251 -15.52 -3.05 5.21
N LEU A 252 -14.80 -2.61 6.23
CA LEU A 252 -13.54 -3.23 6.61
C LEU A 252 -13.74 -4.68 7.04
N GLY A 253 -14.76 -4.97 7.87
CA GLY A 253 -15.09 -6.33 8.28
C GLY A 253 -15.38 -7.28 7.11
N ARG A 254 -16.03 -6.80 6.02
CA ARG A 254 -16.23 -7.61 4.81
C ARG A 254 -14.93 -7.86 4.04
N CYS A 255 -13.95 -6.96 4.14
CA CYS A 255 -12.66 -7.11 3.48
C CYS A 255 -11.73 -8.08 4.23
N GLU A 256 -11.84 -8.19 5.56
CA GLU A 256 -10.97 -9.06 6.38
C GLU A 256 -11.08 -10.56 6.03
N ASP A 257 -12.19 -11.00 5.44
CA ASP A 257 -12.34 -12.37 4.95
C ASP A 257 -11.58 -12.65 3.64
N GLN A 258 -11.36 -11.60 2.84
CA GLN A 258 -10.84 -11.66 1.48
C GLN A 258 -9.36 -11.28 1.39
N PHE A 259 -8.87 -10.51 2.36
CA PHE A 259 -7.50 -9.97 2.36
C PHE A 259 -6.77 -10.37 3.64
N ASP A 260 -5.50 -10.74 3.48
CA ASP A 260 -4.62 -11.09 4.58
C ASP A 260 -4.04 -9.84 5.25
N VAL A 261 -3.88 -8.77 4.45
CA VAL A 261 -3.34 -7.46 4.84
C VAL A 261 -4.21 -6.36 4.25
N ILE A 262 -4.69 -5.45 5.10
CA ILE A 262 -5.44 -4.25 4.71
C ILE A 262 -4.70 -3.03 5.25
N LEU A 263 -4.18 -2.21 4.35
CA LEU A 263 -3.52 -0.94 4.68
C LEU A 263 -4.47 0.21 4.38
N VAL A 264 -4.69 1.09 5.36
CA VAL A 264 -5.57 2.26 5.20
C VAL A 264 -4.73 3.52 5.24
N ASN A 265 -4.53 4.16 4.09
CA ASN A 265 -3.83 5.43 3.95
C ASN A 265 -4.73 6.58 4.44
N THR A 266 -4.23 7.44 5.32
CA THR A 266 -5.02 8.57 5.86
C THR A 266 -4.49 9.93 5.43
N ALA A 267 -5.32 10.97 5.56
CA ALA A 267 -4.88 12.34 5.40
C ALA A 267 -3.88 12.74 6.52
N PRO A 268 -2.82 13.52 6.20
CA PRO A 268 -1.95 14.05 7.24
C PRO A 268 -2.72 15.05 8.12
N THR A 269 -2.25 15.23 9.36
CA THR A 269 -2.53 16.39 10.22
C THR A 269 -3.94 16.59 10.81
N HIS A 270 -4.98 15.86 10.39
CA HIS A 270 -6.32 16.00 10.98
C HIS A 270 -6.71 14.81 11.85
N LEU A 271 -6.59 14.95 13.18
CA LEU A 271 -7.04 13.93 14.14
C LEU A 271 -8.50 13.48 13.92
N ALA A 272 -9.35 14.38 13.41
CA ALA A 272 -10.75 14.09 13.11
C ALA A 272 -10.96 13.02 12.01
N GLU A 273 -10.02 12.86 11.07
CA GLU A 273 -10.08 11.81 10.04
C GLU A 273 -9.28 10.57 10.44
N ILE A 274 -8.19 10.78 11.20
CA ILE A 274 -7.33 9.70 11.68
C ILE A 274 -8.05 8.82 12.71
N LEU A 275 -8.69 9.42 13.72
CA LEU A 275 -9.30 8.67 14.83
C LEU A 275 -10.40 7.71 14.38
N PRO A 276 -11.36 8.09 13.52
CA PRO A 276 -12.33 7.14 12.99
C PRO A 276 -11.68 5.95 12.27
N VAL A 277 -10.63 6.20 11.49
CA VAL A 277 -9.92 5.12 10.79
C VAL A 277 -9.23 4.19 11.79
N CYS A 278 -8.46 4.75 12.72
CA CYS A 278 -7.77 3.97 13.75
C CYS A 278 -8.72 3.22 14.68
N ALA A 279 -9.90 3.77 14.97
CA ALA A 279 -10.92 3.11 15.78
C ALA A 279 -11.48 1.84 15.11
N VAL A 280 -11.47 1.80 13.78
CA VAL A 280 -11.90 0.61 13.02
C VAL A 280 -10.74 -0.36 12.80
N THR A 281 -9.54 0.13 12.48
CA THR A 281 -8.36 -0.73 12.26
C THR A 281 -7.73 -1.24 13.56
N GLN A 282 -8.04 -0.63 14.71
CA GLN A 282 -7.49 -0.88 16.06
C GLN A 282 -5.96 -0.69 16.22
N GLY A 283 -5.23 -0.62 15.11
CA GLY A 283 -3.80 -0.36 15.05
C GLY A 283 -3.45 0.76 14.07
N ALA A 284 -2.41 1.50 14.43
CA ALA A 284 -1.82 2.55 13.59
C ALA A 284 -0.29 2.44 13.52
N LEU A 285 0.27 2.77 12.36
CA LEU A 285 1.69 3.02 12.14
C LEU A 285 1.88 4.52 11.92
N LEU A 286 2.71 5.17 12.75
CA LEU A 286 2.95 6.61 12.68
C LEU A 286 4.15 6.95 11.80
N LEU A 287 3.89 7.61 10.68
CA LEU A 287 4.88 8.12 9.75
C LEU A 287 5.37 9.49 10.23
N VAL A 288 6.67 9.62 10.34
CA VAL A 288 7.39 10.83 10.74
C VAL A 288 8.32 11.21 9.60
N ASP A 289 8.24 12.45 9.14
CA ASP A 289 9.15 12.97 8.13
C ASP A 289 10.22 13.85 8.79
N GLN A 290 11.51 13.55 8.59
CA GLN A 290 12.62 14.16 9.31
C GLN A 290 12.63 15.70 9.23
N HIS A 291 12.20 16.26 8.10
CA HIS A 291 12.30 17.70 7.83
C HIS A 291 10.95 18.41 7.89
N HIS A 292 9.85 17.67 7.93
CA HIS A 292 8.50 18.24 7.88
C HIS A 292 7.64 17.94 9.12
N SER A 293 8.01 16.94 9.92
CA SER A 293 7.26 16.59 11.14
C SER A 293 7.88 17.24 12.38
N ALA A 294 7.16 18.17 13.00
CA ALA A 294 7.58 18.72 14.28
C ALA A 294 7.43 17.67 15.40
N ALA A 295 8.43 17.56 16.27
CA ALA A 295 8.42 16.60 17.38
C ALA A 295 7.24 16.80 18.35
N ALA A 296 6.72 18.02 18.47
CA ALA A 296 5.51 18.31 19.24
C ALA A 296 4.27 17.63 18.62
N ASP A 297 4.08 17.74 17.31
CA ASP A 297 2.94 17.18 16.60
C ASP A 297 2.97 15.65 16.56
N VAL A 298 4.18 15.07 16.43
CA VAL A 298 4.39 13.63 16.52
C VAL A 298 3.97 13.11 17.89
N ARG A 299 4.40 13.77 18.97
CA ARG A 299 4.01 13.42 20.35
C ARG A 299 2.53 13.61 20.61
N ALA A 300 1.95 14.70 20.12
CA ALA A 300 0.53 14.97 20.25
C ALA A 300 -0.31 13.90 19.54
N THR A 301 0.09 13.51 18.32
CA THR A 301 -0.60 12.46 17.55
C THR A 301 -0.47 11.10 18.23
N ALA A 302 0.75 10.70 18.61
CA ALA A 302 0.97 9.43 19.32
C ALA A 302 0.17 9.39 20.64
N GLY A 303 0.20 10.49 21.40
CA GLY A 303 -0.61 10.65 22.60
C GLY A 303 -2.09 10.50 22.33
N ALA A 304 -2.65 11.17 21.31
CA ALA A 304 -4.06 11.09 20.98
C ALA A 304 -4.51 9.66 20.66
N ILE A 305 -3.72 8.90 19.89
CA ILE A 305 -4.01 7.49 19.58
C ILE A 305 -4.01 6.64 20.87
N GLN A 306 -3.00 6.80 21.72
CA GLN A 306 -2.89 6.05 22.97
C GLN A 306 -3.98 6.39 23.99
N HIS A 307 -4.32 7.68 24.15
CA HIS A 307 -5.39 8.12 25.05
C HIS A 307 -6.77 7.64 24.58
N ALA A 308 -6.96 7.43 23.27
CA ALA A 308 -8.15 6.82 22.71
C ALA A 308 -8.23 5.29 22.93
N GLY A 309 -7.22 4.68 23.58
CA GLY A 309 -7.16 3.25 23.84
C GLY A 309 -6.74 2.41 22.62
N LEU A 310 -6.21 3.05 21.57
CA LEU A 310 -5.84 2.41 20.32
C LEU A 310 -4.36 2.01 20.32
N THR A 311 -4.01 0.98 19.54
CA THR A 311 -2.63 0.49 19.50
C THR A 311 -1.80 1.29 18.51
N LEU A 312 -0.75 1.95 19.00
CA LEU A 312 0.32 2.46 18.16
C LEU A 312 1.36 1.34 17.95
N VAL A 313 1.33 0.69 16.79
CA VAL A 313 2.18 -0.47 16.46
C VAL A 313 3.66 -0.06 16.41
N GLY A 314 3.92 1.17 15.99
CA GLY A 314 5.24 1.76 15.95
C GLY A 314 5.25 3.07 15.17
N SER A 315 6.46 3.53 14.86
CA SER A 315 6.69 4.67 14.00
C SER A 315 7.75 4.38 12.93
N VAL A 316 7.67 5.09 11.82
CA VAL A 316 8.63 5.04 10.72
C VAL A 316 9.15 6.44 10.45
N LEU A 317 10.47 6.60 10.43
CA LEU A 317 11.12 7.86 10.07
C LEU A 317 11.49 7.85 8.59
N ASN A 318 10.95 8.78 7.83
CA ASN A 318 11.35 9.06 6.46
C ASN A 318 12.47 10.12 6.44
N GLN A 319 13.62 9.77 5.85
CA GLN A 319 14.84 10.58 5.84
C GLN A 319 15.24 11.04 4.43
N ARG A 320 14.25 11.38 3.59
CA ARG A 320 14.52 11.85 2.21
C ARG A 320 15.21 13.21 2.19
#